data_AF-A0A1R3FMP6-F1
#
_entry.id   AF-A0A1R3FMP6-F1
#
_cell.length_a   1.000
_cell.length_b   1.000
_cell.length_c   1.000
_cell.angle_alpha   90.00
_cell.angle_beta   90.00
_cell.angle_gamma   90.00
#
_symmetry.space_group_name_H-M   'P 1'
#
loop_
_entity.id
_entity.type
_entity.pdbx_description
1 polymer ?
#
loop_
_entity_poly.entity_id
_entity_poly.type
_entity_poly.pdbx_seq_one_letter_code
_entity_poly.pdbx_strand_id
1 'polypeptide(L)'
;MSTPYPHILEVTSNITLRAKAIKLTAPAIGGLALMFIGLAIFSNGSWYEGIIGISLLVFLYNTRDIGNHFNVSYFKDTSLVIHESLESFAPLNRWLVANDSKEITSEHYDELELLVKDVRIPYLDEKLKQVLSYRKGILTYYDFANLVFMYETFMRLQQHKKELKQSFKDRRKNRR
;
A
#
# COMPACT_ATOMS: atom_id res chain seq x y z
N MET A 1 19.65 -20.26 5.22
CA MET A 1 19.58 -18.94 5.88
C MET A 1 18.12 -18.52 5.87
N SER A 2 17.50 -18.36 7.03
CA SER A 2 16.14 -17.80 7.12
C SER A 2 16.18 -16.36 6.61
N THR A 3 15.24 -16.00 5.74
CA THR A 3 15.03 -14.62 5.31
C THR A 3 14.75 -13.76 6.54
N PRO A 4 15.40 -12.61 6.71
CA PRO A 4 15.00 -11.68 7.77
C PRO A 4 13.57 -11.19 7.46
N TYR A 5 12.71 -11.19 8.47
CA TYR A 5 11.32 -10.69 8.41
C TYR A 5 10.38 -11.43 7.43
N PRO A 6 10.24 -12.77 7.52
CA PRO A 6 9.40 -13.54 6.60
C PRO A 6 7.92 -13.13 6.62
N HIS A 7 7.34 -12.78 7.77
CA HIS A 7 5.91 -12.44 7.87
C HIS A 7 5.63 -11.03 7.34
N ILE A 8 6.51 -10.05 7.59
CA ILE A 8 6.47 -8.74 6.95
C ILE A 8 6.57 -8.90 5.42
N LEU A 9 7.48 -9.74 4.94
CA LEU A 9 7.67 -9.98 3.51
C LEU A 9 6.42 -10.62 2.87
N GLU A 10 5.80 -11.57 3.56
CA GLU A 10 4.55 -12.19 3.11
C GLU A 10 3.43 -11.15 2.98
N VAL A 11 3.20 -10.33 4.01
CA VAL A 11 2.14 -9.31 4.03
C VAL A 11 2.38 -8.25 2.95
N THR A 12 3.60 -7.73 2.84
CA THR A 12 3.95 -6.71 1.84
C THR A 12 3.88 -7.24 0.41
N SER A 13 4.31 -8.48 0.17
CA SER A 13 4.18 -9.16 -1.12
C SER A 13 2.70 -9.31 -1.52
N ASN A 14 1.85 -9.77 -0.59
CA ASN A 14 0.41 -9.91 -0.85
C ASN A 14 -0.26 -8.56 -1.16
N ILE A 15 0.12 -7.50 -0.44
CA ILE A 15 -0.39 -6.14 -0.69
C ILE A 15 0.03 -5.62 -2.06
N THR A 16 1.31 -5.78 -2.43
CA THR A 16 1.82 -5.33 -3.73
C THR A 16 1.23 -6.13 -4.89
N LEU A 17 1.04 -7.43 -4.74
CA LEU A 17 0.36 -8.29 -5.71
C LEU A 17 -1.10 -7.86 -5.90
N ARG A 18 -1.84 -7.58 -4.82
CA ARG A 18 -3.21 -7.06 -4.87
C ARG A 18 -3.27 -5.70 -5.55
N ALA A 19 -2.35 -4.79 -5.24
CA ALA A 19 -2.26 -3.48 -5.87
C ALA A 19 -2.04 -3.62 -7.38
N LYS A 20 -1.14 -4.52 -7.79
CA LYS A 20 -0.88 -4.83 -9.20
C LYS A 20 -2.13 -5.39 -9.87
N ALA A 21 -2.76 -6.41 -9.29
CA ALA A 21 -3.96 -7.03 -9.84
C ALA A 21 -5.08 -5.99 -10.04
N ILE A 22 -5.44 -5.24 -9.00
CA ILE A 22 -6.52 -4.25 -9.05
C ILE A 22 -6.25 -3.18 -10.11
N LYS A 23 -5.05 -2.59 -10.13
CA LYS A 23 -4.70 -1.54 -11.10
C LYS A 23 -4.70 -2.04 -12.54
N LEU A 24 -4.19 -3.27 -12.78
CA LEU A 24 -4.15 -3.83 -14.13
C LEU A 24 -5.54 -4.26 -14.64
N THR A 25 -6.42 -4.73 -13.75
CA THR A 25 -7.78 -5.14 -14.13
C THR A 25 -8.78 -3.99 -14.16
N ALA A 26 -8.44 -2.82 -13.61
CA ALA A 26 -9.37 -1.68 -13.49
C ALA A 26 -10.06 -1.28 -14.81
N PRO A 27 -9.38 -1.22 -15.98
CA PRO A 27 -10.05 -0.91 -17.25
C PRO A 27 -11.08 -1.97 -17.65
N ALA A 28 -10.76 -3.25 -17.48
CA ALA A 28 -11.66 -4.35 -17.80
C ALA A 28 -12.89 -4.34 -16.88
N ILE A 29 -12.68 -4.08 -15.58
CA ILE A 29 -13.77 -3.91 -14.59
C ILE A 29 -14.65 -2.73 -14.99
N GLY A 30 -14.07 -1.61 -15.45
CA GLY A 30 -14.82 -0.44 -15.92
C GLY A 30 -15.69 -0.75 -17.15
N GLY A 31 -15.14 -1.49 -18.11
CA GLY A 31 -15.90 -1.97 -19.27
C GLY A 31 -17.05 -2.89 -18.89
N LEU A 32 -16.81 -3.84 -17.99
CA LEU A 32 -17.86 -4.73 -17.46
C LEU A 32 -18.94 -3.94 -16.71
N ALA A 33 -18.56 -2.94 -15.92
CA ALA A 33 -19.50 -2.11 -15.18
C ALA A 33 -20.48 -1.39 -16.11
N LEU A 34 -19.96 -0.77 -17.18
CA LEU A 34 -20.78 -0.10 -18.19
C LEU A 34 -21.65 -1.07 -18.97
N MET A 35 -21.14 -2.27 -19.29
CA MET A 35 -21.91 -3.32 -19.95
C MET A 35 -23.12 -3.75 -19.11
N PHE A 36 -22.93 -4.02 -17.82
CA PHE A 36 -24.02 -4.39 -16.90
C PHE A 36 -25.05 -3.28 -16.73
N ILE A 37 -24.62 -2.01 -16.64
CA ILE A 37 -25.53 -0.86 -16.61
C ILE A 37 -26.34 -0.76 -17.90
N GLY A 38 -25.68 -0.92 -19.06
CA GLY A 38 -26.34 -0.93 -20.35
C GLY A 38 -27.39 -2.05 -20.43
N LEU A 39 -27.03 -3.27 -20.05
CA LEU A 39 -27.94 -4.40 -20.02
C LEU A 39 -29.16 -4.13 -19.13
N ALA A 40 -28.98 -3.54 -17.95
CA ALA A 40 -30.09 -3.21 -17.06
C ALA A 40 -31.08 -2.20 -17.67
N ILE A 41 -30.58 -1.26 -18.49
CA ILE A 41 -31.41 -0.28 -19.21
C ILE A 41 -32.18 -0.98 -20.35
N PHE A 42 -31.52 -1.86 -21.12
CA PHE A 42 -32.13 -2.51 -22.29
C PHE A 42 -33.02 -3.72 -21.96
N SER A 43 -32.75 -4.45 -20.86
CA SER A 43 -33.50 -5.65 -20.48
C SER A 43 -34.83 -5.38 -19.78
N ASN A 44 -35.20 -4.11 -19.60
CA ASN A 44 -36.49 -3.66 -19.07
C ASN A 44 -36.89 -4.32 -17.73
N GLY A 45 -35.95 -4.45 -16.78
CA GLY A 45 -36.32 -4.79 -15.40
C GLY A 45 -35.36 -5.65 -14.59
N SER A 46 -34.22 -6.09 -15.12
CA SER A 46 -33.27 -6.83 -14.28
C SER A 46 -32.36 -5.85 -13.51
N TRP A 47 -32.92 -5.34 -12.41
CA TRP A 47 -32.28 -4.45 -11.44
C TRP A 47 -30.97 -5.01 -10.86
N TYR A 48 -30.81 -6.33 -10.88
CA TYR A 48 -29.60 -7.03 -10.46
C TYR A 48 -28.37 -6.62 -11.29
N GLU A 49 -28.49 -6.55 -12.61
CA GLU A 49 -27.40 -6.14 -13.51
C GLU A 49 -27.00 -4.70 -13.21
N GLY A 50 -27.97 -3.82 -12.96
CA GLY A 50 -27.71 -2.44 -12.55
C GLY A 50 -26.93 -2.36 -11.24
N ILE A 51 -27.32 -3.17 -10.25
CA ILE A 51 -26.61 -3.27 -8.96
C ILE A 51 -25.18 -3.77 -9.17
N ILE A 52 -24.96 -4.79 -10.00
CA ILE A 52 -23.62 -5.32 -10.29
C ILE A 52 -22.76 -4.21 -10.91
N GLY A 53 -23.26 -3.54 -11.94
CA GLY A 53 -22.53 -2.47 -12.61
C GLY A 53 -22.17 -1.30 -11.69
N ILE A 54 -23.13 -0.83 -10.87
CA ILE A 54 -22.89 0.21 -9.87
C ILE A 54 -21.87 -0.26 -8.83
N SER A 55 -21.97 -1.50 -8.35
CA SER A 55 -21.03 -2.06 -7.37
C SER A 55 -19.60 -2.10 -7.90
N LEU A 56 -19.41 -2.44 -9.18
CA LEU A 56 -18.10 -2.39 -9.84
C LEU A 56 -17.57 -0.96 -9.95
N LEU A 57 -18.42 0.03 -10.27
CA LEU A 57 -18.01 1.44 -10.26
C LEU A 57 -17.63 1.94 -8.87
N VAL A 58 -18.40 1.57 -7.84
CA VAL A 58 -18.10 1.88 -6.44
C VAL A 58 -16.77 1.25 -6.05
N PHE A 59 -16.51 0.01 -6.44
CA PHE A 59 -15.21 -0.64 -6.21
C PHE A 59 -14.06 0.11 -6.88
N LEU A 60 -14.19 0.52 -8.14
CA LEU A 60 -13.18 1.30 -8.86
C LEU A 60 -12.93 2.67 -8.22
N TYR A 61 -14.00 3.34 -7.80
CA TYR A 61 -13.92 4.62 -7.11
C TYR A 61 -13.15 4.46 -5.79
N ASN A 62 -13.49 3.44 -5.01
CA ASN A 62 -12.85 3.15 -3.74
C ASN A 62 -11.42 2.65 -3.86
N THR A 63 -10.93 2.25 -5.05
CA THR A 63 -9.58 1.73 -5.27
C THR A 63 -8.69 2.66 -6.11
N ARG A 64 -9.18 3.86 -6.46
CA ARG A 64 -8.47 4.83 -7.32
C ARG A 64 -7.14 5.30 -6.73
N ASP A 65 -7.13 5.49 -5.41
CA ASP A 65 -6.03 6.02 -4.58
C ASP A 65 -4.88 5.02 -4.37
N ILE A 66 -5.02 3.76 -4.78
CA ILE A 66 -3.91 2.78 -4.81
C ILE A 66 -2.70 3.34 -5.57
N GLY A 67 -2.94 4.19 -6.57
CA GLY A 67 -1.89 4.86 -7.35
C GLY A 67 -1.07 5.89 -6.55
N ASN A 68 -1.55 6.32 -5.38
CA ASN A 68 -0.81 7.21 -4.50
C ASN A 68 0.33 6.49 -3.77
N HIS A 69 0.23 5.15 -3.67
CA HIS A 69 1.17 4.30 -2.93
C HIS A 69 2.06 3.47 -3.85
N PHE A 70 1.50 3.04 -5.00
CA PHE A 70 2.15 2.08 -5.87
C PHE A 70 2.19 2.54 -7.32
N ASN A 71 3.40 2.56 -7.88
CA ASN A 71 3.64 2.63 -9.31
C ASN A 71 3.53 1.21 -9.89
N VAL A 72 2.36 0.92 -10.46
CA VAL A 72 2.08 -0.37 -11.10
C VAL A 72 2.43 -0.29 -12.59
N SER A 73 3.19 -1.28 -13.06
CA SER A 73 3.48 -1.47 -14.48
C SER A 73 3.12 -2.89 -14.90
N TYR A 74 2.75 -3.06 -16.17
CA TYR A 74 2.44 -4.37 -16.75
C TYR A 74 3.69 -5.27 -16.79
N PHE A 75 4.82 -4.69 -17.21
CA PHE A 75 6.06 -5.43 -17.50
C PHE A 75 7.12 -5.32 -16.40
N LYS A 76 6.91 -4.46 -15.40
CA LYS A 76 7.86 -4.26 -14.29
C LYS A 76 7.25 -4.67 -12.96
N ASP A 77 8.12 -4.84 -11.99
CA ASP A 77 7.71 -5.00 -10.60
C ASP A 77 7.02 -3.74 -10.09
N THR A 78 6.09 -3.94 -9.16
CA THR A 78 5.38 -2.83 -8.53
C THR A 78 6.34 -2.12 -7.59
N SER A 79 6.53 -0.82 -7.81
CA SER A 79 7.40 -0.02 -6.95
C SER A 79 6.58 0.90 -6.06
N LEU A 80 7.06 1.14 -4.85
CA LEU A 80 6.47 2.14 -3.96
C LEU A 80 6.70 3.54 -4.53
N VAL A 81 5.69 4.39 -4.44
CA VAL A 81 5.83 5.83 -4.73
C VAL A 81 6.74 6.45 -3.67
N ILE A 82 7.68 7.28 -4.11
CA ILE A 82 8.54 8.05 -3.20
C ILE A 82 7.77 9.31 -2.79
N HIS A 83 7.29 9.33 -1.56
CA HIS A 83 6.63 10.50 -0.96
C HIS A 83 7.65 11.60 -0.63
N GLU A 84 7.23 12.86 -0.59
CA GLU A 84 8.13 13.99 -0.26
C GLU A 84 8.62 13.92 1.19
N SER A 85 7.72 13.51 2.09
CA SER A 85 7.99 13.33 3.51
C SER A 85 7.20 12.13 4.06
N LEU A 86 7.60 11.64 5.23
CA LEU A 86 6.92 10.52 5.88
C LEU A 86 5.51 10.90 6.36
N GLU A 87 5.33 12.16 6.75
CA GLU A 87 4.06 12.74 7.17
C GLU A 87 3.05 12.85 6.01
N SER A 88 3.53 12.86 4.76
CA SER A 88 2.69 12.88 3.56
C SER A 88 2.23 11.48 3.10
N PHE A 89 2.64 10.43 3.81
CA PHE A 89 2.19 9.07 3.54
C PHE A 89 0.68 8.95 3.87
N ALA A 90 -0.14 8.78 2.85
CA ALA A 90 -1.57 8.56 3.05
C ALA A 90 -1.84 7.18 3.68
N PRO A 91 -2.98 6.96 4.35
CA PRO A 91 -3.36 5.62 4.76
C PRO A 91 -3.44 4.68 3.55
N LEU A 92 -3.02 3.44 3.70
CA LEU A 92 -3.18 2.41 2.68
C LEU A 92 -4.65 2.20 2.37
N ASN A 93 -4.95 1.86 1.12
CA ASN A 93 -6.28 1.44 0.75
C ASN A 93 -6.62 0.11 1.46
N ARG A 94 -7.75 0.06 2.18
CA ARG A 94 -8.15 -1.13 2.95
C ARG A 94 -8.35 -2.39 2.10
N TRP A 95 -8.75 -2.25 0.83
CA TRP A 95 -8.93 -3.38 -0.09
C TRP A 95 -7.63 -4.13 -0.39
N LEU A 96 -6.47 -3.50 -0.15
CA LEU A 96 -5.17 -4.13 -0.31
C LEU A 96 -4.83 -5.05 0.86
N VAL A 97 -5.36 -4.81 2.05
CA VAL A 97 -5.00 -5.54 3.27
C VAL A 97 -6.02 -6.64 3.51
N ALA A 98 -5.60 -7.89 3.38
CA ALA A 98 -6.43 -9.03 3.74
C ALA A 98 -6.67 -9.06 5.25
N ASN A 99 -7.90 -9.34 5.68
CA ASN A 99 -8.27 -9.39 7.09
C ASN A 99 -7.89 -8.10 7.86
N ASP A 100 -8.09 -6.94 7.24
CA ASP A 100 -7.71 -5.59 7.72
C ASP A 100 -8.07 -5.30 9.19
N SER A 101 -9.19 -5.85 9.65
CA SER A 101 -9.75 -5.70 10.99
C SER A 101 -9.30 -6.77 11.99
N LYS A 102 -8.70 -7.87 11.52
CA LYS A 102 -8.20 -8.96 12.37
C LYS A 102 -6.90 -8.54 13.05
N GLU A 103 -6.74 -8.95 14.30
CA GLU A 103 -5.49 -8.81 15.06
C GLU A 103 -4.36 -9.61 14.39
N ILE A 104 -3.16 -9.04 14.38
CA ILE A 104 -1.95 -9.71 13.89
C ILE A 104 -1.49 -10.78 14.88
N THR A 105 -0.75 -11.78 14.40
CA THR A 105 -0.22 -12.83 15.28
C THR A 105 1.03 -12.37 16.03
N SER A 106 1.45 -13.14 17.05
CA SER A 106 2.67 -12.88 17.82
C SER A 106 3.91 -12.73 16.95
N GLU A 107 4.04 -13.53 15.89
CA GLU A 107 5.19 -13.49 15.00
C GLU A 107 5.29 -12.15 14.24
N HIS A 108 4.14 -11.56 13.89
CA HIS A 108 4.10 -10.24 13.25
C HIS A 108 4.51 -9.14 14.25
N TYR A 109 4.11 -9.25 15.51
CA TYR A 109 4.54 -8.33 16.57
C TYR A 109 6.05 -8.36 16.76
N ASP A 110 6.63 -9.56 16.89
CA ASP A 110 8.06 -9.75 17.11
C ASP A 110 8.88 -9.16 15.95
N GLU A 111 8.45 -9.40 14.71
CA GLU A 111 9.09 -8.83 13.52
C GLU A 111 8.97 -7.30 13.48
N LEU A 112 7.82 -6.73 13.86
CA LEU A 112 7.63 -5.29 13.91
C LEU A 112 8.54 -4.65 14.97
N GLU A 113 8.65 -5.26 16.15
CA GLU A 113 9.55 -4.76 17.19
C GLU A 113 11.02 -4.78 16.76
N LEU A 114 11.44 -5.85 16.07
CA LEU A 114 12.78 -5.97 15.52
C LEU A 114 13.03 -4.88 14.47
N LEU A 115 12.08 -4.66 13.55
CA LEU A 115 12.16 -3.59 12.55
C LEU A 115 12.28 -2.20 13.21
N VAL A 116 11.49 -1.94 14.25
CA VAL A 116 11.53 -0.68 15.02
C VAL A 116 12.91 -0.49 15.65
N LYS A 117 13.47 -1.54 16.27
CA LYS A 117 14.79 -1.53 16.94
C LYS A 117 15.93 -1.31 15.95
N ASP A 118 15.81 -1.84 14.73
CA ASP A 118 16.83 -1.76 13.68
C ASP A 118 16.87 -0.39 13.01
N VAL A 119 15.70 0.20 12.70
CA VAL A 119 15.63 1.44 11.92
C VAL A 119 15.61 2.70 12.80
N ARG A 120 15.01 2.63 14.00
CA ARG A 120 14.93 3.70 15.01
C ARG A 120 14.50 5.07 14.47
N ILE A 121 13.21 5.22 14.17
CA ILE A 121 12.65 6.47 13.65
C ILE A 121 11.69 7.06 14.69
N PRO A 122 12.03 8.19 15.35
CA PRO A 122 11.23 8.75 16.44
C PRO A 122 9.76 9.01 16.06
N TYR A 123 9.51 9.46 14.83
CA TYR A 123 8.16 9.69 14.31
C TYR A 123 7.33 8.40 14.22
N LEU A 124 7.93 7.27 13.81
CA LEU A 124 7.24 6.00 13.70
C LEU A 124 7.03 5.33 15.05
N ASP A 125 7.97 5.52 15.98
CA ASP A 125 7.81 5.06 17.37
C ASP A 125 6.63 5.78 18.04
N GLU A 126 6.46 7.08 17.78
CA GLU A 126 5.31 7.85 18.27
C GLU A 126 4.01 7.38 17.61
N LYS A 127 4.01 7.13 16.30
CA LYS A 127 2.84 6.57 15.60
C LYS A 127 2.44 5.19 16.13
N LEU A 128 3.41 4.31 16.38
CA LEU A 128 3.17 3.00 16.98
C LEU A 128 2.54 3.14 18.37
N LYS A 129 3.07 4.03 19.22
CA LYS A 129 2.49 4.32 20.54
C LYS A 129 1.06 4.87 20.45
N GLN A 130 0.79 5.76 19.50
CA GLN A 130 -0.56 6.30 19.28
C GLN A 130 -1.54 5.17 18.91
N VAL A 131 -1.18 4.30 17.97
CA VAL A 131 -1.99 3.15 17.54
C VAL A 131 -2.27 2.20 18.71
N LEU A 132 -1.22 1.82 19.46
CA LEU A 132 -1.34 0.96 20.63
C LEU A 132 -2.25 1.58 21.71
N SER A 133 -2.13 2.89 21.97
CA SER A 133 -2.99 3.55 22.97
C SER A 133 -4.46 3.58 22.53
N TYR A 134 -4.73 3.81 21.25
CA TYR A 134 -6.08 3.93 20.71
C TYR A 134 -6.84 2.59 20.74
N ARG A 135 -6.13 1.48 20.48
CA ARG A 135 -6.72 0.13 20.44
C ARG A 135 -6.45 -0.72 21.69
N LYS A 136 -6.10 -0.10 22.82
CA LYS A 136 -5.78 -0.82 24.07
C LYS A 136 -4.72 -1.93 23.90
N GLY A 137 -3.75 -1.72 23.01
CA GLY A 137 -2.64 -2.64 22.73
C GLY A 137 -2.82 -3.56 21.52
N ILE A 138 -4.01 -3.59 20.91
CA ILE A 138 -4.30 -4.48 19.77
C ILE A 138 -3.86 -3.83 18.45
N LEU A 139 -3.00 -4.49 17.67
CA LEU A 139 -2.61 -4.11 16.31
C LEU A 139 -3.35 -5.00 15.30
N THR A 140 -4.05 -4.39 14.35
CA THR A 140 -4.67 -5.15 13.25
C THR A 140 -3.73 -5.26 12.06
N TYR A 141 -4.03 -6.17 11.12
CA TYR A 141 -3.29 -6.28 9.86
C TYR A 141 -3.23 -4.95 9.09
N TYR A 142 -4.27 -4.12 9.18
CA TYR A 142 -4.28 -2.79 8.58
C TYR A 142 -3.26 -1.85 9.22
N ASP A 143 -3.23 -1.79 10.54
CA ASP A 143 -2.32 -0.92 11.28
C ASP A 143 -0.86 -1.36 11.06
N PHE A 144 -0.63 -2.68 11.12
CA PHE A 144 0.66 -3.30 10.82
C PHE A 144 1.15 -2.97 9.40
N ALA A 145 0.30 -3.16 8.38
CA ALA A 145 0.64 -2.86 7.00
C ALA A 145 1.01 -1.38 6.82
N ASN A 146 0.22 -0.45 7.38
CA ASN A 146 0.53 0.97 7.30
C ASN A 146 1.89 1.30 7.90
N LEU A 147 2.19 0.79 9.11
CA LEU A 147 3.48 1.02 9.77
C LEU A 147 4.64 0.49 8.92
N VAL A 148 4.55 -0.75 8.44
CA VAL A 148 5.59 -1.38 7.60
C VAL A 148 5.84 -0.57 6.33
N PHE A 149 4.78 -0.14 5.63
CA PHE A 149 4.94 0.64 4.41
C PHE A 149 5.45 2.07 4.67
N MET A 150 5.17 2.64 5.85
CA MET A 150 5.80 3.89 6.28
C MET A 150 7.31 3.70 6.55
N TYR A 151 7.73 2.61 7.20
CA TYR A 151 9.15 2.27 7.36
C TYR A 151 9.85 2.11 6.00
N GLU A 152 9.25 1.36 5.08
CA GLU A 152 9.77 1.19 3.71
C GLU A 152 9.90 2.54 2.98
N THR A 153 8.88 3.41 3.09
CA THR A 153 8.89 4.76 2.52
C THR A 153 10.06 5.57 3.05
N PHE A 154 10.29 5.55 4.36
CA PHE A 154 11.41 6.25 4.98
C PHE A 154 12.76 5.75 4.48
N MET A 155 12.94 4.43 4.39
CA MET A 155 14.19 3.84 3.91
C MET A 155 14.49 4.26 2.48
N ARG A 156 13.48 4.25 1.60
CA ARG A 156 13.60 4.74 0.22
C ARG A 156 13.90 6.24 0.16
N LEU A 157 13.27 7.05 1.00
CA LEU A 157 13.54 8.47 1.11
C LEU A 157 15.00 8.76 1.49
N GLN A 158 15.54 8.03 2.48
CA GLN A 158 16.94 8.17 2.89
C GLN A 158 17.90 7.76 1.78
N GLN A 159 17.60 6.66 1.08
CA GLN A 159 18.39 6.21 -0.06
C GLN A 159 18.38 7.26 -1.19
N HIS A 160 17.21 7.76 -1.57
CA HIS A 160 17.07 8.75 -2.63
C HIS A 160 17.81 10.06 -2.30
N LYS A 161 17.74 10.52 -1.05
CA LYS A 161 18.51 11.70 -0.58
C LYS A 161 20.02 11.48 -0.66
N LYS A 162 20.51 10.25 -0.38
CA LYS A 162 21.94 9.91 -0.52
C LYS A 162 22.37 9.93 -1.98
N GLU A 163 21.59 9.33 -2.87
CA GLU A 163 21.86 9.29 -4.32
C GLU A 163 21.92 10.70 -4.92
N LEU A 164 20.98 11.57 -4.57
CA LEU A 164 20.99 12.97 -5.01
C LEU A 164 22.25 13.71 -4.55
N LYS A 165 22.62 13.59 -3.26
CA LYS A 165 23.85 14.20 -2.72
C LYS A 165 25.10 13.71 -3.44
N GLN A 166 25.15 12.42 -3.79
CA GLN A 166 26.28 11.85 -4.52
C GLN A 166 26.35 12.39 -5.96
N SER A 167 25.22 12.43 -6.67
CA SER A 167 25.14 13.01 -8.02
C SER A 167 25.60 14.48 -8.06
N PHE A 168 25.23 15.28 -7.06
CA PHE A 168 25.69 16.67 -6.96
C PHE A 168 27.21 16.77 -6.71
N LYS A 169 27.79 15.88 -5.90
CA LYS A 169 29.25 15.83 -5.69
C LYS A 169 29.98 15.45 -6.99
N ASP A 170 29.50 14.45 -7.71
CA ASP A 170 30.12 13.97 -8.95
C ASP A 170 30.06 15.03 -10.05
N ARG A 171 28.92 15.73 -10.19
CA ARG A 171 28.79 16.88 -11.11
C ARG A 171 29.71 18.04 -10.76
N ARG A 172 29.99 18.29 -9.47
CA ARG A 172 30.96 19.31 -9.04
C ARG A 172 32.40 18.89 -9.32
N LYS A 173 32.71 17.61 -9.20
CA LYS A 173 34.04 17.06 -9.49
C LYS A 173 34.38 17.13 -10.98
N ASN A 174 33.43 16.84 -11.87
CA ASN A 174 33.62 16.91 -13.33
C ASN A 174 33.65 18.33 -13.90
N ARG A 175 33.47 19.37 -13.08
CA ARG A 175 33.57 20.79 -13.49
C ARG A 175 34.91 21.43 -13.11
N ARG A 176 35.79 20.70 -12.43
CA ARG A 176 37.16 21.11 -12.07
C ARG A 176 38.15 20.26 -12.85
#